data_AF-A0A7K3Z3N0-F1
#
_entry.id   AF-A0A7K3Z3N0-F1
#
_cell.length_a   1.000
_cell.length_b   1.000
_cell.length_c   1.000
_cell.angle_alpha   90.00
_cell.angle_beta   90.00
_cell.angle_gamma   90.00
#
_symmetry.space_group_name_H-M   'P 1'
#
loop_
_entity.id
_entity.type
_entity.pdbx_description
1 polymer ?
#
loop_
_entity_poly.entity_id
_entity_poly.type
_entity_poly.pdbx_seq_one_letter_code
_entity_poly.pdbx_strand_id
1 'polypeptide(L)'
;ILIGHPKAGTIGYTIPAIAGRRVKLIVAVGLEKRVNCDLNQIATKLNEPEAEGYRLLPISGELFTELEAIKCLFGVNAELFAAGGVCGAEGACWLLLSGNKKQVEYAEKTIKLLANEPAFDFKI
;
A
#
# COMPACT_ATOMS: atom_id res chain seq x y z
N ILE A 1 -3.00 5.34 7.85
CA ILE A 1 -2.57 6.40 6.90
C ILE A 1 -1.72 7.41 7.65
N LEU A 2 -0.53 7.73 7.13
CA LEU A 2 0.32 8.79 7.70
C LEU A 2 -0.24 10.16 7.32
N ILE A 3 -0.27 11.07 8.29
CA ILE A 3 -0.87 12.40 8.17
C ILE A 3 0.11 13.46 8.66
N GLY A 4 0.44 14.39 7.77
CA GLY A 4 1.14 15.63 8.11
C GLY A 4 0.22 16.86 8.20
N HIS A 5 -0.92 16.85 7.49
CA HIS A 5 -1.81 18.02 7.42
C HIS A 5 -2.84 17.99 8.58
N PRO A 6 -3.10 19.12 9.28
CA PRO A 6 -3.98 19.15 10.47
C PRO A 6 -5.43 18.73 10.19
N LYS A 7 -5.89 18.84 8.94
CA LYS A 7 -7.21 18.35 8.49
C LYS A 7 -7.19 16.90 7.97
N ALA A 8 -6.26 16.09 8.45
CA ALA A 8 -6.06 14.70 8.02
C ALA A 8 -5.68 14.49 6.54
N GLY A 9 -5.34 15.56 5.79
CA GLY A 9 -5.03 15.46 4.36
C GLY A 9 -6.22 14.96 3.54
N THR A 10 -5.96 14.25 2.43
CA THR A 10 -7.02 13.74 1.54
C THR A 10 -8.00 12.83 2.26
N ILE A 11 -7.53 11.97 3.16
CA ILE A 11 -8.41 11.04 3.87
C ILE A 11 -9.44 11.74 4.77
N GLY A 12 -9.11 12.92 5.31
CA GLY A 12 -10.06 13.73 6.08
C GLY A 12 -11.31 14.10 5.30
N TYR A 13 -11.17 14.36 3.99
CA TYR A 13 -12.30 14.64 3.09
C TYR A 13 -13.06 13.38 2.66
N THR A 14 -12.42 12.21 2.71
CA THR A 14 -13.04 10.93 2.31
C THR A 14 -13.93 10.36 3.42
N ILE A 15 -13.60 10.56 4.69
CA ILE A 15 -14.36 10.00 5.83
C ILE A 15 -15.88 10.34 5.79
N PRO A 16 -16.29 11.61 5.58
CA PRO A 16 -17.71 11.94 5.46
C PRO A 16 -18.40 11.27 4.27
N ALA A 17 -17.68 11.01 3.18
CA ALA A 17 -18.23 10.31 2.03
C ALA A 17 -18.52 8.84 2.37
N ILE A 18 -17.59 8.17 3.05
CA ILE A 18 -17.74 6.76 3.47
C ILE A 18 -18.98 6.63 4.36
N ALA A 19 -19.04 7.41 5.45
CA ALA A 19 -20.12 7.30 6.43
C ALA A 19 -21.45 7.86 5.90
N GLY A 20 -21.43 9.04 5.30
CA GLY A 20 -22.64 9.76 4.88
C GLY A 20 -23.26 9.22 3.60
N ARG A 21 -22.44 8.79 2.63
CA ARG A 21 -22.92 8.23 1.35
C ARG A 21 -22.93 6.71 1.31
N ARG A 22 -22.47 6.05 2.38
CA ARG A 22 -22.42 4.58 2.52
C ARG A 22 -21.63 3.90 1.40
N VAL A 23 -20.54 4.53 0.97
CA VAL A 23 -19.65 3.99 -0.07
C VAL A 23 -18.55 3.13 0.54
N LYS A 24 -18.06 2.16 -0.22
CA LYS A 24 -16.88 1.37 0.16
C LYS A 24 -15.61 2.20 -0.06
N LEU A 25 -14.69 2.16 0.89
CA LEU A 25 -13.33 2.65 0.72
C LEU A 25 -12.42 1.49 0.34
N ILE A 26 -11.80 1.58 -0.84
CA ILE A 26 -10.65 0.75 -1.21
C ILE A 26 -9.39 1.51 -0.83
N VAL A 27 -8.52 0.89 -0.04
CA VAL A 27 -7.26 1.46 0.42
C VAL A 27 -6.14 0.80 -0.36
N ALA A 28 -5.70 1.48 -1.41
CA ALA A 28 -4.49 1.11 -2.13
C ALA A 28 -3.28 1.31 -1.22
N VAL A 29 -2.57 0.23 -0.89
CA VAL A 29 -1.40 0.29 -0.01
C VAL A 29 -0.35 -0.69 -0.52
N GLY A 30 0.89 -0.21 -0.60
CA GLY A 30 2.01 -1.05 -0.98
C GLY A 30 2.44 -1.98 0.16
N LEU A 31 2.87 -3.19 -0.19
CA LEU A 31 3.34 -4.22 0.74
C LEU A 31 4.55 -3.79 1.58
N GLU A 32 5.31 -2.78 1.15
CA GLU A 32 6.42 -2.20 1.90
C GLU A 32 5.95 -1.45 3.16
N LYS A 33 4.69 -0.97 3.17
CA LYS A 33 4.09 -0.25 4.31
C LYS A 33 3.52 -1.17 5.38
N ARG A 34 3.74 -2.49 5.29
CA ARG A 34 3.21 -3.44 6.26
C ARG A 34 3.80 -3.21 7.65
N VAL A 35 2.94 -3.31 8.67
CA VAL A 35 3.33 -3.16 10.07
C VAL A 35 2.82 -4.39 10.83
N ASN A 36 3.72 -5.11 11.50
CA ASN A 36 3.40 -6.35 12.20
C ASN A 36 2.93 -6.13 13.64
N CYS A 37 2.07 -5.15 13.86
CA CYS A 37 1.43 -4.89 15.15
C CYS A 37 0.14 -4.10 14.98
N ASP A 38 -0.58 -3.90 16.08
CA ASP A 38 -1.84 -3.18 16.10
C ASP A 38 -1.63 -1.69 15.79
N LEU A 39 -2.15 -1.25 14.65
CA LEU A 39 -2.07 0.13 14.19
C LEU A 39 -2.75 1.11 15.15
N ASN A 40 -3.76 0.70 15.91
CA ASN A 40 -4.42 1.57 16.88
C ASN A 40 -3.51 1.84 18.09
N GLN A 41 -2.75 0.83 18.53
CA GLN A 41 -1.78 0.99 19.60
C GLN A 41 -0.64 1.93 19.19
N ILE A 42 -0.16 1.80 17.94
CA ILE A 42 0.85 2.73 17.41
C ILE A 42 0.27 4.14 17.27
N ALA A 43 -0.95 4.26 16.74
CA ALA A 43 -1.61 5.56 16.55
C ALA A 43 -1.83 6.30 17.86
N THR A 44 -2.16 5.58 18.94
CA THR A 44 -2.29 6.17 20.28
C THR A 44 -1.02 6.90 20.68
N LYS A 45 0.14 6.25 20.51
CA LYS A 45 1.46 6.81 20.86
C LYS A 45 1.90 7.93 19.91
N LEU A 46 1.74 7.73 18.61
CA LEU A 46 2.16 8.70 17.59
C LEU A 46 1.33 9.99 17.60
N ASN A 47 0.13 9.94 18.16
CA ASN A 47 -0.80 11.07 18.17
C ASN A 47 -0.94 11.71 19.57
N GLU A 48 -0.08 11.36 20.54
CA GLU A 48 -0.05 12.07 21.82
C GLU A 48 0.26 13.57 21.59
N PRO A 49 -0.36 14.50 22.37
CA PRO A 49 -0.15 15.94 22.19
C PRO A 49 1.31 16.36 22.23
N GLU A 50 2.12 15.67 23.03
CA GLU A 50 3.54 15.91 23.23
C GLU A 50 4.43 15.26 22.15
N ALA A 51 3.86 14.41 21.26
CA ALA A 51 4.60 13.72 20.22
C ALA A 51 4.88 14.61 19.00
N GLU A 52 6.10 14.50 18.46
CA GLU A 52 6.53 15.18 17.24
C GLU A 52 6.49 14.27 16.01
N GLY A 53 6.47 14.87 14.81
CA GLY A 53 6.49 14.14 13.54
C GLY A 53 5.11 13.84 12.94
N TYR A 54 5.05 12.82 12.08
CA TYR A 54 3.82 12.42 11.40
C TYR A 54 2.85 11.73 12.36
N ARG A 55 1.56 11.96 12.12
CA ARG A 55 0.47 11.29 12.83
C ARG A 55 0.04 10.05 12.06
N LEU A 56 -0.53 9.08 12.76
CA LEU A 56 -1.12 7.90 12.14
C LEU A 56 -2.61 7.90 12.38
N LEU A 57 -3.39 7.85 11.30
CA LEU A 57 -4.83 7.61 11.37
C LEU A 57 -5.16 6.22 10.81
N PRO A 58 -5.45 5.24 11.69
CA PRO A 58 -6.07 3.98 11.28
C PRO A 58 -7.43 4.27 10.65
N ILE A 59 -7.71 3.65 9.51
CA ILE A 59 -8.98 3.75 8.79
C ILE A 59 -9.41 2.36 8.39
N SER A 60 -10.69 2.05 8.60
CA SER A 60 -11.30 0.83 8.10
C SER A 60 -11.65 0.97 6.61
N GLY A 61 -11.20 0.03 5.81
CA GLY A 61 -11.46 -0.06 4.38
C GLY A 61 -11.02 -1.42 3.83
N GLU A 62 -11.39 -1.70 2.59
CA GLU A 62 -10.95 -2.88 1.87
C GLU A 62 -9.52 -2.65 1.37
N LEU A 63 -8.56 -3.44 1.85
CA LEU A 63 -7.17 -3.31 1.42
C LEU A 63 -7.01 -3.81 -0.01
N PHE A 64 -6.23 -3.09 -0.81
CA PHE A 64 -5.85 -3.50 -2.14
C PHE A 64 -4.34 -3.27 -2.31
N THR A 65 -3.58 -4.35 -2.40
CA THR A 65 -2.11 -4.35 -2.49
C THR A 65 -1.66 -4.83 -3.85
N GLU A 66 -0.36 -4.93 -4.05
CA GLU A 66 0.23 -5.58 -5.23
C GLU A 66 -0.25 -7.03 -5.40
N LEU A 67 -0.61 -7.72 -4.31
CA LEU A 67 -1.11 -9.11 -4.38
C LEU A 67 -2.45 -9.19 -5.11
N GLU A 68 -3.42 -8.35 -4.71
CA GLU A 68 -4.71 -8.23 -5.38
C GLU A 68 -4.54 -7.71 -6.81
N ALA A 69 -3.65 -6.74 -7.03
CA ALA A 69 -3.38 -6.20 -8.36
C ALA A 69 -2.88 -7.28 -9.33
N ILE A 70 -1.90 -8.08 -8.91
CA ILE A 70 -1.35 -9.18 -9.72
C ILE A 70 -2.43 -10.21 -10.02
N LYS A 71 -3.28 -10.54 -9.04
CA LYS A 71 -4.38 -11.47 -9.25
C LYS A 71 -5.39 -10.93 -10.27
N CYS A 72 -5.79 -9.67 -10.15
CA CYS A 72 -6.74 -9.03 -11.05
C CYS A 72 -6.21 -8.91 -12.49
N LEU A 73 -4.94 -8.54 -12.65
CA LEU A 73 -4.36 -8.27 -13.97
C LEU A 73 -3.94 -9.54 -14.72
N PHE A 74 -3.40 -10.53 -14.01
CA PHE A 74 -2.76 -11.69 -14.64
C PHE A 74 -3.47 -13.02 -14.33
N GLY A 75 -4.39 -13.03 -13.36
CA GLY A 75 -5.10 -14.24 -12.92
C GLY A 75 -4.27 -15.19 -12.06
N VAL A 76 -3.01 -14.84 -11.76
CA VAL A 76 -2.09 -15.65 -10.93
C VAL A 76 -2.23 -15.28 -9.46
N ASN A 77 -1.96 -16.22 -8.55
CA ASN A 77 -1.84 -15.91 -7.13
C ASN A 77 -0.46 -15.31 -6.86
N ALA A 78 -0.38 -14.42 -5.87
CA ALA A 78 0.85 -13.80 -5.42
C ALA A 78 0.96 -13.87 -3.91
N GLU A 79 2.16 -14.14 -3.41
CA GLU A 79 2.47 -14.18 -1.98
C GLU A 79 3.77 -13.43 -1.71
N LEU A 80 3.79 -12.59 -0.67
CA LEU A 80 5.01 -11.91 -0.23
C LEU A 80 5.87 -12.87 0.60
N PHE A 81 7.11 -13.14 0.19
CA PHE A 81 8.03 -14.00 0.94
C PHE A 81 9.26 -13.29 1.49
N ALA A 82 9.63 -12.13 0.94
CA ALA A 82 10.69 -11.29 1.47
C ALA A 82 10.45 -9.81 1.14
N ALA A 83 11.04 -8.90 1.90
CA ALA A 83 11.07 -7.48 1.56
C ALA A 83 12.29 -6.78 2.13
N GLY A 84 12.62 -5.63 1.56
CA GLY A 84 13.83 -4.89 1.81
C GLY A 84 15.00 -5.36 0.94
N GLY A 85 16.10 -4.62 1.05
CA GLY A 85 17.29 -4.79 0.25
C GLY A 85 18.27 -3.64 0.53
N VAL A 86 19.41 -3.66 -0.12
CA VAL A 86 20.45 -2.63 -0.07
C VAL A 86 20.93 -2.33 -1.49
N CYS A 87 21.66 -1.23 -1.68
CA CYS A 87 22.26 -0.85 -2.97
C CYS A 87 21.22 -0.59 -4.07
N GLY A 88 20.16 0.16 -3.75
CA GLY A 88 19.08 0.51 -4.69
C GLY A 88 17.86 -0.42 -4.62
N ALA A 89 17.87 -1.41 -3.73
CA ALA A 89 16.73 -2.30 -3.46
C ALA A 89 16.02 -1.95 -2.13
N GLU A 90 16.28 -0.77 -1.56
CA GLU A 90 15.61 -0.30 -0.34
C GLU A 90 14.09 -0.22 -0.57
N GLY A 91 13.32 -0.96 0.22
CA GLY A 91 11.86 -1.04 0.07
C GLY A 91 11.34 -2.05 -0.96
N ALA A 92 12.22 -2.84 -1.60
CA ALA A 92 11.80 -3.88 -2.53
C ALA A 92 10.88 -4.93 -1.87
N CYS A 93 9.96 -5.49 -2.65
CA CYS A 93 9.12 -6.62 -2.25
C CYS A 93 9.38 -7.82 -3.17
N TRP A 94 9.56 -9.00 -2.58
CA TRP A 94 9.82 -10.24 -3.31
C TRP A 94 8.58 -11.13 -3.24
N LEU A 95 8.05 -11.44 -4.42
CA LEU A 95 6.76 -12.12 -4.56
C LEU A 95 6.94 -13.51 -5.17
N LEU A 96 6.28 -14.50 -4.60
CA LEU A 96 6.07 -15.81 -5.18
C LEU A 96 4.81 -15.76 -6.04
N LEU A 97 4.93 -16.09 -7.33
CA LEU A 97 3.80 -16.19 -8.24
C LEU A 97 3.44 -17.64 -8.50
N SER A 98 2.16 -17.99 -8.42
CA SER A 98 1.67 -19.34 -8.71
C SER A 98 0.42 -19.32 -9.59
N GLY A 99 0.37 -20.21 -10.59
CA GLY A 99 -0.71 -20.27 -11.58
C GLY A 99 -0.33 -21.07 -12.82
N ASN A 100 -1.10 -20.91 -13.90
CA ASN A 100 -0.74 -21.52 -15.18
C ASN A 100 0.58 -20.94 -15.71
N LYS A 101 1.45 -21.79 -16.27
CA LYS A 101 2.74 -21.41 -16.84
C LYS A 101 2.67 -20.17 -17.75
N LYS A 102 1.70 -20.11 -18.67
CA LYS A 102 1.54 -18.97 -19.58
C LYS A 102 1.18 -17.67 -18.85
N GLN A 103 0.36 -17.76 -17.80
CA GLN A 103 -0.03 -16.60 -17.00
C GLN A 103 1.15 -16.08 -16.18
N VAL A 104 1.93 -16.99 -15.58
CA VAL A 104 3.14 -16.63 -14.81
C VAL A 104 4.19 -15.99 -15.71
N GLU A 105 4.45 -16.57 -16.89
CA GLU A 105 5.39 -16.00 -17.87
C GLU A 105 4.94 -14.61 -18.35
N TYR A 106 3.63 -14.43 -18.57
CA TYR A 106 3.08 -13.14 -18.96
C TYR A 106 3.18 -12.08 -17.83
N ALA A 107 2.87 -12.47 -16.60
CA ALA A 107 3.00 -11.62 -15.42
C ALA A 107 4.46 -11.18 -15.22
N GLU A 108 5.41 -12.13 -15.24
CA GLU A 108 6.84 -11.86 -15.07
C GLU A 108 7.36 -10.89 -16.14
N LYS A 109 7.03 -11.14 -17.42
CA LYS A 109 7.42 -10.26 -18.51
C LYS A 109 6.90 -8.85 -18.32
N THR A 110 5.64 -8.71 -17.89
CA THR A 110 4.99 -7.41 -17.71
C THR A 110 5.59 -6.66 -16.52
N ILE A 111 5.75 -7.32 -15.37
CA ILE A 111 6.35 -6.72 -14.17
C ILE A 111 7.78 -6.23 -14.43
N LYS A 112 8.59 -6.99 -15.19
CA LYS A 112 9.94 -6.55 -15.58
C LYS A 112 9.95 -5.28 -16.44
N LEU A 113 8.93 -5.08 -17.27
CA LEU A 113 8.78 -3.85 -18.04
C LEU A 113 8.44 -2.67 -17.12
N LEU A 114 7.49 -2.88 -16.19
CA LEU A 114 7.05 -1.87 -15.22
C LEU A 114 8.19 -1.43 -14.27
N ALA A 115 9.12 -2.32 -13.94
CA ALA A 115 10.27 -1.99 -13.08
C ALA A 115 11.19 -0.88 -13.64
N ASN A 116 11.08 -0.56 -14.93
CA ASN A 116 11.84 0.51 -15.58
C ASN A 116 11.01 1.80 -15.74
N GLU A 117 9.81 1.86 -15.19
CA GLU A 117 9.03 3.10 -15.20
C GLU A 117 9.77 4.19 -14.42
N PRO A 118 9.74 5.44 -14.92
CA PRO A 118 10.33 6.54 -14.20
C PRO A 118 9.64 6.71 -12.85
N ALA A 119 10.40 7.12 -11.84
CA ALA A 119 9.85 7.49 -10.55
C ALA A 119 8.75 8.56 -10.72
N PHE A 120 7.72 8.49 -9.89
CA PHE A 120 6.65 9.47 -9.91
C PHE A 120 7.21 10.88 -9.66
N ASP A 121 6.99 11.77 -10.62
CA ASP A 121 7.42 13.17 -10.57
C ASP A 121 6.23 14.06 -10.23
N PHE A 122 6.25 14.66 -9.03
CA PHE A 122 5.29 15.69 -8.64
C PHE A 122 5.62 16.98 -9.41
N LYS A 123 5.21 17.04 -10.68
CA LYS A 123 5.13 18.32 -11.41
C LYS A 123 3.90 19.07 -10.89
N ILE A 124 4.13 19.91 -9.88
CA ILE A 124 3.19 20.96 -9.45
C ILE A 124 3.49 22.22 -10.27
#